data_AF-A0A958IG73-F1
#
_entry.id   AF-A0A958IG73-F1
#
_cell.length_a   1.000
_cell.length_b   1.000
_cell.length_c   1.000
_cell.angle_alpha   90.00
_cell.angle_beta   90.00
_cell.angle_gamma   90.00
#
_symmetry.space_group_name_H-M   'P 1'
#
loop_
_entity.id
_entity.type
_entity.pdbx_description
1 polymer ?
#
loop_
_entity_poly.entity_id
_entity_poly.type
_entity_poly.pdbx_seq_one_letter_code
_entity_poly.pdbx_strand_id
1 'polypeptide(L)'
;MINVGKIDRILRTFLGFLLIWLGLFRFEGMKGNLIGIAIAVVSLVVFYIVITGNCFIFRWFRIHSLSKEECERHGNPYLSD
;
A
#
# COMPACT_ATOMS: atom_id res chain seq x y z
N MET A 1 -13.22 -4.08 -7.14
CA MET A 1 -12.21 -4.49 -8.14
C MET A 1 -10.84 -4.29 -7.55
N ILE A 2 -10.02 -5.33 -7.56
CA ILE A 2 -8.63 -5.28 -7.11
C ILE A 2 -7.80 -4.71 -8.25
N ASN A 3 -6.90 -3.76 -7.97
CA ASN A 3 -5.94 -3.27 -8.96
C ASN A 3 -4.48 -3.42 -8.52
N VAL A 4 -4.25 -3.80 -7.27
CA VAL A 4 -2.93 -4.08 -6.72
C VAL A 4 -2.72 -5.60 -6.62
N GLY A 5 -1.76 -6.10 -7.40
CA GLY A 5 -1.36 -7.50 -7.39
C GLY A 5 -0.64 -7.89 -6.11
N LYS A 6 -0.51 -9.20 -5.86
CA LYS A 6 0.04 -9.77 -4.62
C LYS A 6 1.48 -9.29 -4.34
N ILE A 7 2.33 -9.17 -5.36
CA ILE A 7 3.72 -8.73 -5.20
C ILE A 7 3.78 -7.28 -4.68
N ASP A 8 3.00 -6.38 -5.27
CA ASP A 8 2.96 -4.97 -4.85
C ASP A 8 2.40 -4.82 -3.43
N ARG A 9 1.40 -5.63 -3.07
CA ARG A 9 0.90 -5.69 -1.69
C ARG A 9 1.98 -6.15 -0.72
N ILE A 10 2.73 -7.19 -1.05
CA ILE A 10 3.84 -7.69 -0.21
C ILE A 10 4.89 -6.58 -0.03
N LEU A 11 5.30 -5.92 -1.12
CA LEU A 11 6.27 -4.83 -1.07
C LEU A 11 5.77 -3.67 -0.20
N ARG A 12 4.51 -3.28 -0.32
CA ARG A 12 3.89 -2.24 0.52
C ARG A 12 3.77 -2.64 1.98
N THR A 13 3.53 -3.91 2.28
CA THR A 13 3.56 -4.42 3.66
C THR A 13 4.94 -4.21 4.27
N PHE A 14 6.01 -4.61 3.57
CA PHE A 14 7.38 -4.38 4.01
C PHE A 14 7.69 -2.89 4.17
N LEU A 15 7.27 -2.07 3.21
CA LEU A 15 7.43 -0.62 3.29
C LEU A 15 6.69 -0.02 4.49
N GLY A 16 5.46 -0.47 4.76
CA GLY A 16 4.68 -0.05 5.93
C GLY A 16 5.40 -0.36 7.23
N PHE A 17 5.92 -1.58 7.40
CA PHE A 17 6.71 -1.94 8.58
C PHE A 17 7.99 -1.12 8.72
N LEU A 18 8.68 -0.86 7.61
CA LEU A 18 9.88 -0.04 7.58
C LEU A 18 9.56 1.41 7.98
N LEU A 19 8.44 1.97 7.52
CA LEU A 19 7.98 3.31 7.90
C LEU A 19 7.59 3.39 9.39
N ILE A 20 6.92 2.38 9.93
CA ILE A 20 6.64 2.30 11.38
C ILE A 20 7.95 2.33 12.15
N TRP A 21 8.91 1.48 11.76
CA TRP A 21 10.19 1.38 12.45
C TRP A 21 10.97 2.71 12.38
N LEU A 22 11.02 3.34 11.21
CA LEU A 22 11.65 4.66 11.07
C LEU A 22 10.93 5.73 11.88
N GLY A 23 9.60 5.82 11.80
CA GLY A 23 8.81 6.83 12.51
C GLY A 23 8.95 6.72 14.03
N LEU A 24 8.84 5.51 14.57
CA LEU A 24 8.87 5.28 16.02
C LEU A 24 10.29 5.34 16.60
N PHE A 25 11.27 4.69 15.97
CA PHE A 25 12.62 4.54 16.51
C PHE A 25 13.59 5.59 15.96
N ARG A 26 13.70 5.72 14.62
CA ARG A 26 14.71 6.59 14.00
C ARG A 26 14.40 8.08 14.16
N PHE A 27 13.12 8.44 14.06
CA PHE A 27 12.62 9.80 14.21
C PHE A 27 12.06 10.08 15.61
N GLU A 28 12.28 9.18 16.56
CA GLU A 28 11.88 9.35 17.95
C GLU A 28 10.41 9.68 18.15
N GLY A 29 9.51 9.14 17.31
CA GLY A 29 8.07 9.32 17.47
C GLY A 29 7.57 8.88 18.85
N MET A 30 8.22 7.87 19.46
CA MET A 30 7.94 7.44 20.84
C MET A 30 8.23 8.52 21.90
N LYS A 31 9.13 9.47 21.62
CA LYS A 31 9.44 10.60 22.51
C LYS A 31 8.57 11.83 22.24
N GLY A 32 7.56 11.70 21.36
CA GLY A 32 6.64 12.79 21.02
C GLY A 32 7.07 13.65 19.83
N ASN A 33 8.09 13.24 19.06
CA ASN A 33 8.47 13.97 17.86
C ASN A 33 7.35 13.91 16.80
N LEU A 34 6.80 15.07 16.47
CA LEU A 34 5.73 15.26 15.47
C LEU A 34 6.05 14.59 14.12
N ILE A 35 7.30 14.68 13.66
CA ILE A 35 7.72 14.10 12.37
C ILE A 35 7.66 12.58 12.44
N GLY A 36 8.16 11.99 13.53
CA GLY A 36 8.12 10.54 13.74
C GLY A 36 6.69 10.00 13.83
N ILE A 37 5.82 10.71 14.55
CA ILE A 37 4.39 10.38 14.65
C ILE A 37 3.71 10.47 13.27
N ALA A 38 3.94 11.55 12.52
CA ALA A 38 3.38 11.72 11.19
C ALA A 38 3.78 10.58 10.25
N ILE A 39 5.06 10.19 10.26
CA ILE A 39 5.55 9.04 9.47
C ILE A 39 4.86 7.74 9.90
N ALA A 40 4.72 7.50 11.21
CA ALA A 40 4.02 6.32 11.73
C ALA A 40 2.54 6.30 11.31
N VAL A 41 1.85 7.44 11.33
CA VAL A 41 0.46 7.55 10.87
C VAL A 41 0.34 7.32 9.36
N VAL A 42 1.25 7.88 8.55
CA VAL A 42 1.27 7.65 7.10
C VAL A 42 1.45 6.16 6.76
N SER A 43 2.22 5.42 7.58
CA SER A 43 2.36 3.98 7.40
C SER A 43 1.03 3.23 7.49
N LEU A 44 0.07 3.69 8.30
CA LEU A 44 -1.27 3.10 8.40
C LEU A 44 -2.05 3.21 7.09
N VAL A 45 -1.88 4.31 6.36
CA VAL A 45 -2.48 4.49 5.02
C VAL A 45 -1.92 3.45 4.05
N VAL A 46 -0.62 3.15 4.13
CA VAL A 46 0.01 2.10 3.32
C VAL A 46 -0.61 0.74 3.64
N PHE A 47 -0.78 0.39 4.91
CA PHE A 47 -1.44 -0.86 5.32
C PHE A 47 -2.90 -0.95 4.89
N TYR A 48 -3.65 0.17 4.96
CA TYR A 48 -5.02 0.21 4.47
C TYR A 48 -5.10 -0.16 2.98
N ILE A 49 -4.16 0.33 2.16
CA ILE A 49 -4.09 -0.01 0.74
C ILE A 49 -3.75 -1.50 0.52
N VAL A 50 -2.89 -2.08 1.36
CA VAL A 50 -2.57 -3.53 1.33
C VAL A 50 -3.82 -4.36 1.61
N ILE A 51 -4.58 -4.03 2.64
CA ILE A 51 -5.78 -4.78 3.06
C ILE A 51 -6.86 -4.69 1.98
N THR A 52 -7.15 -3.48 1.52
CA THR A 52 -8.19 -3.26 0.50
C THR A 52 -7.78 -3.79 -0.88
N GLY A 53 -6.48 -3.88 -1.16
CA GLY A 53 -5.98 -4.28 -2.47
C GLY A 53 -6.31 -3.30 -3.59
N ASN A 54 -6.71 -2.08 -3.21
CA ASN A 54 -7.13 -1.04 -4.12
C ASN A 54 -6.30 0.21 -3.85
N CYS A 55 -5.47 0.59 -4.82
CA CYS A 55 -4.76 1.86 -4.78
C CYS A 55 -5.54 2.89 -5.61
N PHE A 56 -5.99 3.95 -4.95
CA PHE A 56 -6.72 5.05 -5.61
C PHE A 56 -5.92 5.66 -6.76
N ILE A 57 -4.60 5.83 -6.60
CA ILE A 57 -3.71 6.37 -7.63
C ILE A 57 -3.71 5.45 -8.86
N PHE A 58 -3.56 4.14 -8.66
CA PHE A 58 -3.61 3.16 -9.75
C PHE A 58 -4.95 3.20 -10.48
N ARG A 59 -6.05 3.38 -9.74
CA ARG A 59 -7.38 3.58 -10.32
C ARG A 59 -7.50 4.86 -11.13
N TRP A 60 -6.95 5.96 -10.62
CA TRP A 60 -6.97 7.25 -11.30
C TRP A 60 -6.25 7.22 -12.64
N PHE A 61 -5.08 6.58 -12.68
CA PHE A 61 -4.28 6.43 -13.89
C PHE A 61 -4.64 5.21 -14.75
N ARG A 62 -5.65 4.42 -14.34
CA ARG A 62 -6.03 3.13 -14.98
C ARG A 62 -4.86 2.13 -15.10
N ILE A 63 -3.95 2.15 -14.12
CA ILE A 63 -2.82 1.21 -14.02
C ILE A 63 -3.21 0.08 -13.04
N HIS A 64 -2.75 -1.14 -13.30
CA HIS A 64 -2.81 -2.24 -12.33
C HIS A 64 -1.46 -2.94 -12.25
N SER A 65 -1.18 -3.55 -11.09
CA SER A 65 0.01 -4.40 -10.88
C SER A 65 -0.33 -5.88 -10.77
N LEU A 66 -1.53 -6.27 -11.20
CA LEU A 66 -1.97 -7.67 -11.24
C LEU A 66 -1.09 -8.50 -12.18
N SER A 67 -0.71 -9.69 -11.72
CA SER A 67 -0.11 -10.72 -12.57
C SER A 67 -1.16 -11.29 -13.54
N LYS A 68 -0.71 -11.95 -14.62
CA LYS A 68 -1.59 -12.63 -15.59
C LYS A 68 -2.56 -13.60 -14.90
N GLU A 69 -2.06 -14.42 -13.98
CA GLU A 69 -2.86 -15.36 -13.18
C GLU A 69 -3.90 -14.67 -12.28
N GLU A 70 -3.63 -13.44 -11.84
CA GLU A 70 -4.54 -12.67 -10.99
C GLU A 70 -5.63 -12.00 -11.83
N CYS A 71 -5.29 -11.55 -13.04
CA CYS A 71 -6.27 -11.06 -14.01
C CYS A 71 -7.22 -12.18 -14.47
N GLU A 72 -6.74 -13.39 -14.67
CA GLU A 72 -7.59 -14.55 -15.00
C GLU A 72 -8.55 -14.90 -13.86
N ARG A 73 -8.10 -14.77 -12.60
CA ARG A 73 -8.93 -15.06 -11.42
C ARG A 73 -9.93 -13.98 -11.05
N HIS A 74 -9.54 -12.72 -11.16
CA HIS A 74 -10.33 -11.59 -10.65
C HIS A 74 -10.95 -10.72 -11.74
N GLY A 75 -10.69 -11.05 -13.01
CA GLY A 75 -11.02 -10.21 -14.15
C GLY A 75 -10.04 -9.03 -14.27
N ASN A 76 -9.92 -8.50 -15.49
CA ASN A 76 -9.16 -7.27 -15.68
C ASN A 76 -9.95 -6.11 -15.04
N PRO A 77 -9.33 -5.33 -14.13
CA PRO A 77 -10.03 -4.24 -13.43
C PRO A 77 -10.45 -3.08 -14.33
N TYR A 78 -9.93 -2.99 -15.56
CA TYR A 78 -10.22 -1.88 -16.48
C TYR A 78 -10.51 -2.30 -17.93
N LEU A 79 -10.37 -3.58 -18.29
CA LEU A 79 -11.02 -4.13 -19.48
C LEU A 79 -12.40 -4.62 -19.03
N SER A 80 -13.35 -3.70 -19.05
CA SER A 80 -14.77 -4.03 -19.17
C SER A 80 -15.05 -4.01 -20.67
N ASP A 81 -15.34 -5.16 -21.25
CA ASP A 81 -16.35 -5.20 -22.31
C ASP A 81 -17.73 -5.13 -21.63
#